data_AF-A0A5C8T6H6-F1
#
_entry.id   AF-A0A5C8T6H6-F1
#
_cell.length_a   1.000
_cell.length_b   1.000
_cell.length_c   1.000
_cell.angle_alpha   90.00
_cell.angle_beta   90.00
_cell.angle_gamma   90.00
#
_symmetry.space_group_name_H-M   'P 1'
#
loop_
_entity.id
_entity.type
_entity.pdbx_description
1 polymer ?
#
loop_
_entity_poly.entity_id
_entity_poly.type
_entity_poly.pdbx_seq_one_letter_code
_entity_poly.pdbx_strand_id
1 'polypeptide(L)' 'MSNPEPDELFRTRLLRVVTDTDRVMVRVARGPQLDTIGRKYDRFRTGVPLKGMERTTLSEKS' A
#
# COMPACT_ATOMS: atom_id res chain seq x y z
N MET A 1 1.57 15.84 -11.03
CA MET A 1 1.55 14.66 -10.14
C MET A 1 0.09 14.35 -9.86
N SER A 2 -0.39 13.12 -10.10
CA SER A 2 -1.77 12.75 -9.79
C SER A 2 -2.01 12.84 -8.28
N ASN A 3 -3.18 13.29 -7.87
CA ASN A 3 -3.54 13.29 -6.44
C ASN A 3 -3.41 11.86 -5.87
N PRO A 4 -2.89 11.71 -4.64
CA PRO A 4 -2.86 10.42 -3.97
C PRO A 4 -4.22 9.74 -3.98
N GLU A 5 -4.27 8.44 -4.25
CA GLU A 5 -5.51 7.68 -4.16
C GLU A 5 -6.11 7.82 -2.75
N PRO A 6 -7.38 8.23 -2.61
CA PRO A 6 -8.06 8.34 -1.33
C PRO A 6 -8.10 7.02 -0.56
N ASP A 7 -8.08 7.11 0.77
CA ASP A 7 -8.19 5.94 1.67
C ASP A 7 -9.38 5.05 1.31
N GLU A 8 -10.52 5.63 0.95
CA GLU A 8 -11.75 4.89 0.64
C GLU A 8 -11.63 4.00 -0.59
N LEU A 9 -10.99 4.51 -1.65
CA LEU A 9 -10.75 3.75 -2.88
C LEU A 9 -9.75 2.62 -2.64
N PHE A 10 -8.64 2.94 -1.95
CA PHE A 10 -7.62 1.95 -1.63
C PHE A 10 -8.18 0.87 -0.69
N ARG A 11 -8.95 1.25 0.34
CA ARG A 11 -9.63 0.34 1.27
C ARG A 11 -10.58 -0.60 0.54
N THR A 12 -11.38 -0.09 -0.40
CA THR A 12 -12.34 -0.89 -1.17
C THR A 12 -11.64 -1.98 -1.96
N ARG A 13 -10.49 -1.65 -2.58
CA ARG A 13 -9.65 -2.62 -3.29
C ARG A 13 -9.03 -3.64 -2.34
N LEU A 14 -8.50 -3.18 -1.20
CA LEU A 14 -7.83 -4.03 -0.23
C LEU A 14 -8.80 -5.04 0.42
N LEU A 15 -10.04 -4.64 0.73
CA LEU A 15 -11.07 -5.52 1.28
C LEU A 15 -11.48 -6.70 0.38
N ARG A 16 -11.09 -6.69 -0.91
CA ARG A 16 -11.32 -7.80 -1.84
C ARG A 16 -10.27 -8.91 -1.75
N VAL A 17 -9.11 -8.62 -1.15
CA VAL A 17 -7.95 -9.53 -1.16
C VAL A 17 -7.46 -9.92 0.23
N VAL A 18 -7.78 -9.13 1.26
CA VAL A 18 -7.35 -9.43 2.62
C VAL A 18 -8.10 -10.60 3.24
N THR A 19 -7.41 -11.30 4.13
CA THR A 19 -8.01 -12.33 4.98
C THR A 19 -9.04 -11.73 5.94
N ASP A 20 -9.95 -12.56 6.43
CA ASP A 20 -11.00 -12.10 7.37
C ASP A 20 -10.42 -11.54 8.68
N THR A 21 -9.28 -12.06 9.12
CA THR A 21 -8.53 -11.55 10.29
C THR A 21 -8.12 -10.09 10.10
N ASP A 22 -7.63 -9.71 8.92
CA ASP A 22 -7.17 -8.35 8.64
C ASP A 22 -8.29 -7.40 8.21
N ARG A 23 -9.49 -7.90 7.86
CA ARG A 23 -10.62 -7.07 7.43
C ARG A 23 -11.00 -5.99 8.44
N VAL A 24 -11.01 -6.32 9.74
CA VAL A 24 -11.35 -5.37 10.80
C VAL A 24 -10.33 -4.24 10.83
N MET A 25 -9.04 -4.59 10.74
CA MET A 25 -7.96 -3.61 10.74
C MET A 25 -8.01 -2.70 9.51
N VAL A 26 -8.31 -3.25 8.32
CA VAL A 26 -8.48 -2.47 7.07
C VAL A 26 -9.65 -1.48 7.15
N ARG A 27 -10.75 -1.84 7.84
CA ARG A 27 -11.91 -0.95 8.00
C ARG A 27 -11.60 0.30 8.81
N VAL A 28 -10.74 0.19 9.84
CA VAL A 28 -10.43 1.30 10.74
C VAL A 28 -9.14 2.05 10.38
N ALA A 29 -8.23 1.42 9.64
CA ALA A 29 -6.96 2.01 9.25
C ALA A 29 -7.13 3.22 8.31
N ARG A 30 -6.19 4.17 8.45
CA ARG A 30 -6.11 5.39 7.65
C ARG A 30 -4.68 5.70 7.22
N GLY A 31 -4.53 6.36 6.08
CA GLY A 31 -3.26 6.83 5.55
C GLY A 31 -2.14 5.79 5.62
N PRO A 32 -1.00 6.08 6.28
CA PRO A 32 0.16 5.16 6.33
C PRO A 32 -0.12 3.79 6.96
N GLN A 33 -1.08 3.68 7.88
CA GLN A 33 -1.44 2.39 8.48
C GLN A 33 -2.13 1.51 7.44
N LEU A 34 -3.01 2.10 6.63
CA LEU A 34 -3.68 1.40 5.55
C LEU A 34 -2.67 0.93 4.49
N ASP A 35 -1.68 1.76 4.18
CA ASP A 35 -0.60 1.42 3.26
C ASP A 35 0.28 0.27 3.81
N THR A 36 0.54 0.26 5.11
CA THR A 36 1.30 -0.82 5.77
C THR A 36 0.57 -2.16 5.68
N ILE A 37 -0.75 -2.17 5.86
CA ILE A 37 -1.54 -3.38 5.65
C ILE A 37 -1.53 -3.78 4.18
N GLY A 38 -1.69 -2.81 3.26
CA GLY A 38 -1.60 -3.04 1.82
C GLY A 38 -0.32 -3.75 1.38
N ARG A 39 0.84 -3.35 1.93
CA ARG A 39 2.14 -3.98 1.65
C ARG A 39 2.19 -5.47 1.97
N LYS A 40 1.51 -5.93 3.03
CA LYS A 40 1.43 -7.36 3.37
C LYS A 40 0.77 -8.19 2.26
N TYR A 41 -0.08 -7.55 1.45
CA TYR A 41 -0.84 -8.15 0.36
C TYR A 41 -0.37 -7.71 -1.03
N ASP A 42 0.83 -7.13 -1.13
CA ASP A 42 1.40 -6.58 -2.37
C ASP A 42 0.47 -5.55 -3.06
N ARG A 43 -0.25 -4.76 -2.27
CA ARG A 43 -1.15 -3.70 -2.73
C ARG A 43 -0.60 -2.33 -2.35
N PHE A 44 -0.52 -1.45 -3.34
CA PHE A 44 0.01 -0.10 -3.20
C PHE A 44 -0.99 0.95 -3.67
N ARG A 45 -0.91 2.10 -3.02
CA ARG A 45 -1.69 3.29 -3.34
C ARG A 45 -1.13 3.98 -4.57
N THR A 46 -1.99 4.36 -5.50
CA THR A 46 -1.54 5.11 -6.68
C THR A 46 -1.25 6.57 -6.34
N GLY A 47 -0.28 7.18 -7.02
CA GLY A 47 0.06 8.60 -6.81
C GLY A 47 0.85 8.89 -5.53
N VAL A 48 1.27 7.86 -4.78
CA VAL A 48 2.15 8.00 -3.61
C VAL A 48 3.53 7.42 -3.92
N PRO A 49 4.62 8.20 -3.75
CA PRO A 49 5.97 7.67 -3.84
C PRO A 49 6.15 6.52 -2.85
N LEU A 50 6.65 5.38 -3.34
CA LEU A 50 6.90 4.20 -2.52
C LEU A 50 8.11 4.45 -1.60
N LYS A 51 7.90 5.16 -0.48
CA LYS A 51 8.93 5.35 0.54
C LYS A 51 9.32 3.99 1.13
N GLY A 52 10.62 3.65 1.02
CA GLY A 52 11.18 2.39 1.51
C GLY A 52 11.35 1.29 0.46
N MET A 53 10.98 1.53 -0.80
CA MET A 53 11.43 0.75 -1.95
C MET A 53 12.57 1.48 -2.65
N GLU A 54 13.61 1.83 -1.92
CA GLU A 54 14.90 2.11 -2.55
C GLU A 54 15.23 0.84 -3.33
N ARG A 55 15.11 0.88 -4.67
CA ARG A 55 15.71 -0.14 -5.50
C ARG A 55 17.17 -0.13 -5.10
N THR A 56 17.63 -1.20 -4.46
CA THR A 56 19.03 -1.59 -4.58
C THR A 56 19.24 -1.82 -6.06
N THR A 57 19.53 -0.73 -6.79
CA THR A 57 20.24 -0.83 -8.05
C THR A 57 21.56 -1.45 -7.64
N LEU A 58 21.66 -2.77 -7.79
CA LEU A 58 22.94 -3.44 -7.89
C LEU A 58 23.70 -2.65 -8.94
N SER A 59 24.60 -1.81 -8.45
CA SER A 59 25.61 -1.15 -9.23
C SER A 59 26.52 -2.28 -9.70
N GLU A 60 26.16 -2.91 -10.81
CA GLU A 60 27.12 -3.59 -11.67
C GLU A 60 28.11 -2.52 -12.14
N LYS A 61 29.16 -2.33 -11.35
CA LYS A 61 30.41 -1.77 -11.84
C LYS A 61 31.37 -2.93 -11.99
N SER A 62 31.39 -3.42 -13.23
CA SER A 62 32.51 -4.12 -13.86
C SER A 62 33.82 -3.33 -13.74
#